data_AF-A0A6H1TS27-F1
#
_entry.id   AF-A0A6H1TS27-F1
#
_cell.length_a   1.000
_cell.length_b   1.000
_cell.length_c   1.000
_cell.angle_alpha   90.00
_cell.angle_beta   90.00
_cell.angle_gamma   90.00
#
_symmetry.space_group_name_H-M   'P 1'
#
loop_
_entity.id
_entity.type
_entity.pdbx_description
1 polymer ?
#
loop_
_entity_poly.entity_id
_entity_poly.type
_entity_poly.pdbx_seq_one_letter_code
_entity_poly.pdbx_strand_id
1 'polypeptide(L)'
;MPCFCPICDREYDPETVRRCLGCGWDLTPLPGSPRSPLYRAFLDKQQQQIHWAIKLWVRDRVGREYRQEYGDRASQTDPIEAIARLEAKIDRLDRVLEEARRERSQIKQQLQQLLATFDRSSFDEIKAQLSQISQYFTPKIEADEPENPYPSSEVGIDYTELLNLLAAGEWQQADEMTRSLMLTAGDRQGKGYLNCEDLEYFPSMDLGTLDWAWQAYSHGRFGLRVQRTVWQEVGGDYTVFCDRVGWRDRDNWLYYDEVDFSLEAPPGHLPIFAWQQRACYGKGEVTAAELLEAAIARFND
;
A
#
# COMPACT_ATOMS: atom_id res chain seq x y z
N MET A 1 22.91 -46.61 58.90
CA MET A 1 21.46 -46.44 59.10
C MET A 1 20.75 -47.33 58.08
N PRO A 2 19.72 -48.08 58.47
CA PRO A 2 18.97 -48.90 57.51
C PRO A 2 18.30 -47.99 56.46
N CYS A 3 18.45 -48.33 55.18
CA CYS A 3 17.85 -47.60 54.06
C CYS A 3 16.57 -48.31 53.62
N PHE A 4 15.46 -47.58 53.52
CA PHE A 4 14.16 -48.11 53.12
C PHE A 4 13.73 -47.54 51.78
N CYS A 5 13.10 -48.37 50.95
CA CYS A 5 12.56 -47.93 49.68
C CYS A 5 11.41 -46.94 49.90
N PRO A 6 11.42 -45.74 49.30
CA PRO A 6 10.42 -44.70 49.55
C PRO A 6 9.02 -45.01 49.00
N ILE A 7 8.86 -46.14 48.28
CA ILE A 7 7.58 -46.54 47.66
C ILE A 7 6.93 -47.70 48.40
N CYS A 8 7.71 -48.62 48.98
CA CYS A 8 7.17 -49.83 49.59
C CYS A 8 7.76 -50.17 50.97
N ASP A 9 8.57 -49.27 51.54
CA ASP A 9 9.22 -49.38 52.85
C ASP A 9 10.05 -50.66 53.07
N ARG A 10 10.40 -51.37 52.00
CA ARG A 10 11.29 -52.53 52.08
C ARG A 10 12.72 -52.06 52.30
N GLU A 11 13.38 -52.64 53.29
CA GLU A 11 14.79 -52.40 53.58
C GLU A 11 15.66 -52.89 52.42
N TYR A 12 16.67 -52.08 52.06
CA TYR A 12 17.64 -52.43 51.05
C TYR A 12 19.03 -51.92 51.40
N ASP A 13 20.03 -52.55 50.81
CA ASP A 13 21.43 -52.13 50.91
C ASP A 13 21.78 -51.23 49.69
N PRO A 14 22.13 -49.95 49.92
CA PRO A 14 22.38 -48.98 48.85
C PRO A 14 23.67 -49.24 48.06
N GLU A 15 24.61 -50.06 48.56
CA GLU A 15 25.84 -50.38 47.81
C GLU A 15 25.63 -51.50 46.79
N THR A 16 24.65 -52.37 47.01
CA THR A 16 24.49 -53.62 46.25
C THR A 16 23.30 -53.61 45.32
N VAL A 17 22.28 -52.78 45.57
CA VAL A 17 21.01 -52.85 44.83
C VAL A 17 20.64 -51.51 44.19
N ARG A 18 20.64 -51.47 42.84
CA ARG A 18 20.19 -50.29 42.06
C ARG A 18 18.68 -50.24 41.82
N ARG A 19 17.94 -51.32 42.06
CA ARG A 19 16.47 -51.35 41.90
C ARG A 19 15.81 -52.14 43.02
N CYS A 20 14.76 -51.59 43.63
CA CYS A 20 14.05 -52.24 44.72
C CYS A 20 13.50 -53.60 44.26
N LEU A 21 13.85 -54.67 44.98
CA LEU A 21 13.40 -56.03 44.68
C LEU A 21 11.90 -56.26 44.93
N GLY A 22 11.22 -55.34 45.62
CA GLY A 22 9.78 -55.40 45.87
C GLY A 22 8.95 -54.78 44.75
N CYS A 23 9.25 -53.52 44.39
CA CYS A 23 8.43 -52.73 43.46
C CYS A 23 9.15 -52.33 42.16
N GLY A 24 10.43 -52.67 42.00
CA GLY A 24 11.23 -52.36 40.81
C GLY A 24 11.75 -50.92 40.72
N TRP A 25 11.49 -50.08 41.73
CA TRP A 25 11.89 -48.66 41.76
C TRP A 25 13.42 -48.48 41.68
N ASP A 26 13.91 -47.53 40.88
CA ASP A 26 15.35 -47.22 40.77
C ASP A 26 15.85 -46.48 42.02
N LEU A 27 16.81 -47.11 42.70
CA LEU A 27 17.38 -46.66 43.97
C LEU A 27 18.75 -45.96 43.78
N THR A 28 19.19 -45.75 42.53
CA THR A 28 20.47 -45.10 42.24
C THR A 28 20.48 -43.70 42.85
N PRO A 29 21.43 -43.37 43.75
CA PRO A 29 21.41 -42.10 44.47
C PRO A 29 21.58 -40.92 43.50
N LEU A 30 20.67 -39.95 43.60
CA LEU A 30 20.73 -38.68 42.87
C LEU A 30 22.04 -37.95 43.22
N PRO A 31 22.71 -37.29 42.25
CA PRO A 31 23.96 -36.58 42.53
C PRO A 31 23.70 -35.35 43.40
N GLY A 32 24.03 -35.47 44.68
CA GLY A 32 24.08 -34.38 45.66
C GLY A 32 22.75 -34.03 46.35
N SER A 33 22.86 -33.17 47.37
CA SER A 33 21.71 -32.69 48.17
C SER A 33 20.66 -31.99 47.29
N PRO A 34 19.35 -32.12 47.55
CA PRO A 34 18.27 -31.43 46.82
C PRO A 34 18.38 -29.88 46.79
N ARG A 35 19.18 -29.30 47.70
CA ARG A 35 19.47 -27.87 47.76
C ARG A 35 20.73 -27.46 46.99
N SER A 36 21.46 -28.42 46.43
CA SER A 36 22.66 -28.18 45.64
C SER A 36 22.30 -27.60 44.28
N PRO A 37 23.01 -26.56 43.80
CA PRO A 37 22.88 -26.08 42.42
C PRO A 37 23.11 -27.19 41.38
N LEU A 38 23.95 -28.18 41.70
CA LEU A 38 24.22 -29.34 40.84
C LEU A 38 23.00 -30.27 40.70
N TYR A 39 22.16 -30.35 41.73
CA TYR A 39 20.92 -31.15 41.71
C TYR A 39 19.86 -30.50 40.80
N ARG A 40 19.69 -29.17 40.89
CA ARG A 40 18.79 -28.42 40.00
C ARG A 40 19.24 -28.50 38.54
N ALA A 41 20.54 -28.30 38.30
CA ALA A 41 21.11 -28.43 36.96
C ALA A 41 20.96 -29.84 36.37
N PHE A 42 21.06 -30.88 37.21
CA PHE A 42 20.79 -32.26 36.80
C PHE A 42 19.32 -32.47 36.42
N LEU A 43 18.37 -32.01 37.24
CA LEU A 43 16.94 -32.11 36.94
C LEU A 43 16.56 -31.32 35.69
N ASP A 44 17.07 -30.10 35.52
CA ASP A 44 16.85 -29.30 34.32
C ASP A 44 17.36 -30.03 33.07
N LYS A 45 18.55 -30.64 33.16
CA LYS A 45 19.11 -31.44 32.07
C LYS A 45 18.25 -32.67 31.76
N GLN A 46 17.75 -33.39 32.78
CA GLN A 46 16.86 -34.53 32.58
C GLN A 46 15.52 -34.11 31.97
N GLN A 47 14.95 -33.00 32.42
CA GLN A 47 13.70 -32.48 31.90
C GLN A 47 13.84 -32.03 30.44
N GLN A 48 14.98 -31.41 30.08
CA GLN A 48 15.31 -31.09 28.69
C GLN A 48 15.47 -32.36 27.84
N GLN A 49 16.10 -33.42 28.37
CA GLN A 49 16.24 -34.70 27.67
C GLN A 49 14.89 -35.39 27.44
N ILE A 50 14.01 -35.41 28.44
CA ILE A 50 12.64 -35.95 28.33
C ILE A 50 11.83 -35.12 27.32
N HIS A 51 11.88 -33.80 27.42
CA HIS A 51 11.17 -32.91 26.51
C HIS A 51 11.64 -33.10 25.06
N TRP A 52 12.95 -33.25 24.84
CA TRP A 52 13.51 -33.57 23.53
C TRP A 52 13.02 -34.95 23.02
N ALA A 53 13.00 -35.97 23.87
CA ALA A 53 12.53 -37.31 23.51
C ALA A 53 11.04 -37.32 23.13
N ILE A 54 10.19 -36.59 23.87
CA ILE A 54 8.78 -36.40 23.54
C ILE A 54 8.64 -35.71 22.18
N LYS A 55 9.38 -34.62 21.95
CA LYS A 55 9.35 -33.89 20.67
C LYS A 55 9.76 -34.79 19.50
N LEU A 56 10.80 -35.63 19.67
CA LEU A 56 11.24 -36.58 18.66
C LEU A 56 10.20 -37.65 18.37
N TRP A 57 9.55 -38.19 19.41
CA TRP A 57 8.51 -39.21 19.27
C TRP A 57 7.24 -38.68 18.58
N VAL A 58 6.80 -37.45 18.92
CA VAL A 58 5.67 -36.80 18.25
C VAL A 58 5.99 -36.58 16.77
N ARG A 59 7.21 -36.12 16.45
CA ARG A 59 7.67 -35.94 15.06
C ARG A 59 7.62 -37.23 14.25
N ASP A 60 8.09 -38.34 14.85
CA ASP A 60 8.11 -39.66 14.23
C ASP A 60 6.70 -40.25 14.07
N ARG A 61 5.81 -40.03 15.04
CA ARG A 61 4.41 -40.47 14.99
C ARG A 61 3.60 -39.71 13.93
N VAL A 62 3.68 -38.39 13.89
CA VAL A 62 3.00 -37.55 12.87
C VAL A 62 3.51 -37.89 11.48
N GLY A 63 4.83 -38.13 11.34
CA GLY A 63 5.43 -38.56 10.07
C GLY A 63 5.00 -39.96 9.60
N ARG A 64 4.54 -40.84 10.50
CA ARG A 64 3.94 -42.14 10.14
C ARG A 64 2.46 -42.00 9.78
N GLU A 65 1.69 -41.27 10.58
CA GLU A 65 0.25 -41.04 10.35
C GLU A 65 0.00 -40.34 9.00
N TYR A 66 0.78 -39.30 8.66
CA TYR A 66 0.71 -38.62 7.36
C TYR A 66 1.03 -39.53 6.16
N ARG A 67 2.03 -40.42 6.31
CA ARG A 67 2.44 -41.36 5.27
C ARG A 67 1.40 -42.45 5.01
N GLN A 68 0.64 -42.80 6.05
CA GLN A 68 -0.44 -43.78 6.00
C GLN A 68 -1.72 -43.21 5.37
N GLU A 69 -1.98 -41.91 5.52
CA GLU A 69 -3.18 -41.24 5.02
C GLU A 69 -3.01 -40.60 3.62
N TYR A 70 -1.79 -40.16 3.25
CA TYR A 70 -1.52 -39.41 2.01
C TYR A 70 -0.41 -40.01 1.12
N GLY A 71 0.07 -41.22 1.44
CA GLY A 71 1.26 -41.84 0.83
C GLY A 71 1.28 -41.94 -0.71
N ASP A 72 0.13 -42.08 -1.36
CA ASP A 72 0.04 -42.20 -2.82
C ASP A 72 -0.10 -40.84 -3.55
N ARG A 73 -0.33 -39.73 -2.83
CA ARG A 73 -0.54 -38.38 -3.41
C ARG A 73 0.51 -37.33 -3.01
N ALA A 74 1.47 -37.67 -2.16
CA ALA A 74 2.44 -36.71 -1.67
C ALA A 74 3.53 -36.39 -2.72
N SER A 75 3.51 -35.15 -3.21
CA SER A 75 4.61 -34.52 -3.95
C SER A 75 5.93 -34.58 -3.17
N GLN A 76 7.04 -34.53 -3.91
CA GLN A 76 8.48 -34.76 -3.57
C GLN A 76 9.10 -34.13 -2.29
N THR A 77 8.36 -33.51 -1.37
CA THR A 77 8.95 -32.83 -0.20
C THR A 77 8.47 -33.43 1.11
N ASP A 78 9.43 -33.81 1.98
CA ASP A 78 9.16 -34.35 3.32
C ASP A 78 8.39 -33.33 4.17
N PRO A 79 7.20 -33.67 4.72
CA PRO A 79 6.42 -32.79 5.59
C PRO A 79 7.20 -32.21 6.77
N ILE A 80 8.19 -32.93 7.29
CA ILE A 80 9.06 -32.46 8.38
C ILE A 80 9.96 -31.33 7.90
N GLU A 81 10.48 -31.43 6.67
CA GLU A 81 11.29 -30.39 6.06
C GLU A 81 10.44 -29.15 5.72
N ALA A 82 9.20 -29.35 5.30
CA ALA A 82 8.25 -28.26 5.06
C ALA A 82 7.94 -27.47 6.36
N ILE A 83 7.71 -28.16 7.47
CA ILE A 83 7.50 -27.53 8.78
C ILE A 83 8.74 -26.76 9.23
N ALA A 84 9.93 -27.36 9.13
CA ALA A 84 11.18 -26.69 9.50
C ALA A 84 11.45 -25.44 8.66
N ARG A 85 11.11 -25.46 7.37
CA ARG A 85 11.20 -24.28 6.48
C ARG A 85 10.25 -23.16 6.91
N LEU A 86 9.04 -23.51 7.35
CA LEU A 86 8.04 -22.56 7.84
C LEU A 86 8.46 -21.94 9.17
N GLU A 87 8.95 -22.73 10.12
CA GLU A 87 9.52 -22.23 11.39
C GLU A 87 10.65 -21.23 11.12
N ALA A 88 11.60 -21.57 10.23
CA ALA A 88 12.68 -20.65 9.85
C ALA A 88 12.17 -19.39 9.14
N LYS A 89 11.02 -19.44 8.47
CA LYS A 89 10.39 -18.26 7.86
C LYS A 89 9.74 -17.37 8.91
N ILE A 90 9.07 -17.93 9.91
CA ILE A 90 8.50 -17.21 11.05
C ILE A 90 9.61 -16.49 11.81
N ASP A 91 10.71 -17.19 12.14
CA ASP A 91 11.86 -16.58 12.83
C ASP A 91 12.51 -15.42 12.06
N ARG A 92 12.45 -15.45 10.73
CA ARG A 92 12.91 -14.34 9.89
C ARG A 92 11.93 -13.17 9.93
N LEU A 93 10.63 -13.43 9.86
CA LEU A 93 9.60 -12.40 9.94
C LEU A 93 9.62 -11.69 11.29
N ASP A 94 9.80 -12.43 12.40
CA ASP A 94 9.89 -11.84 13.73
C ASP A 94 11.11 -10.92 13.86
N ARG A 95 12.25 -11.29 13.28
CA ARG A 95 13.44 -10.42 13.24
C ARG A 95 13.19 -9.14 12.46
N VAL A 96 12.59 -9.23 11.28
CA VAL A 96 12.24 -8.07 10.45
C VAL A 96 11.24 -7.16 11.18
N LEU A 97 10.25 -7.75 11.87
CA LEU A 97 9.28 -6.99 12.64
C LEU A 97 9.93 -6.22 13.79
N GLU A 98 10.85 -6.84 14.50
CA GLU A 98 11.60 -6.17 15.58
C GLU A 98 12.53 -5.07 15.07
N GLU A 99 13.16 -5.26 13.90
CA GLU A 99 13.96 -4.24 13.25
C GLU A 99 13.11 -3.03 12.84
N ALA A 100 11.99 -3.25 12.16
CA ALA A 100 11.05 -2.20 11.79
C ALA A 100 10.49 -1.44 13.01
N ARG A 101 10.25 -2.13 14.14
CA ARG A 101 9.83 -1.50 15.41
C ARG A 101 10.91 -0.56 15.96
N ARG A 102 12.19 -0.95 15.88
CA ARG A 102 13.32 -0.11 16.30
C ARG A 102 13.45 1.12 15.41
N GLU A 103 13.44 0.93 14.10
CA GLU A 103 13.51 2.03 13.13
C GLU A 103 12.39 3.05 13.33
N ARG A 104 11.14 2.57 13.45
CA ARG A 104 9.99 3.45 13.74
C ARG A 104 10.16 4.24 15.03
N SER A 105 10.72 3.63 16.06
CA SER A 105 10.96 4.30 17.35
C SER A 105 12.05 5.36 17.23
N GLN A 106 13.10 5.08 16.47
CA GLN A 106 14.18 6.02 16.19
C GLN A 106 13.69 7.22 15.36
N ILE A 107 12.93 6.97 14.28
CA ILE A 107 12.34 8.04 13.46
C ILE A 107 11.41 8.92 14.30
N LYS A 108 10.57 8.31 15.15
CA LYS A 108 9.68 9.06 16.05
C LYS A 108 10.46 9.96 17.01
N GLN A 109 11.59 9.48 17.55
CA GLN A 109 12.45 10.26 18.42
C GLN A 109 13.14 11.40 17.65
N GLN A 110 13.63 11.15 16.44
CA GLN A 110 14.21 12.18 15.57
C GLN A 110 13.19 13.27 15.24
N LEU A 111 11.96 12.89 14.91
CA LEU A 111 10.88 13.84 14.64
C LEU A 111 10.55 14.68 15.88
N GLN A 112 10.45 14.07 17.06
CA GLN A 112 10.22 14.81 18.31
C GLN A 112 11.35 15.79 18.62
N GLN A 113 12.60 15.42 18.34
CA GLN A 113 13.74 16.31 18.50
C GLN A 113 13.68 17.48 17.51
N LEU A 114 13.35 17.23 16.23
CA LEU A 114 13.16 18.29 15.23
C LEU A 114 12.03 19.24 15.64
N LEU A 115 10.88 18.70 16.06
CA LEU A 115 9.76 19.51 16.56
C LEU A 115 10.13 20.33 17.80
N ALA A 116 11.00 19.83 18.67
CA ALA A 116 11.50 20.57 19.83
C ALA A 116 12.51 21.66 19.45
N THR A 117 13.28 21.49 18.36
CA THR A 117 14.19 22.53 17.84
C THR A 117 13.47 23.62 17.06
N PHE A 118 12.27 23.34 16.54
CA PHE A 118 11.40 24.36 15.95
C PHE A 118 10.75 25.18 17.07
N ASP A 119 11.37 26.30 17.43
CA ASP A 119 10.77 27.26 18.34
C ASP A 119 9.56 27.92 17.65
N ARG A 120 8.41 27.88 18.33
CA ARG A 120 7.15 28.47 17.86
C ARG A 120 7.31 29.98 17.59
N SER A 121 8.25 30.61 18.31
CA SER A 121 8.65 32.01 18.12
C SER A 121 9.21 32.30 16.72
N SER A 122 10.01 31.39 16.14
CA SER A 122 10.55 31.54 14.79
C SER A 122 9.46 31.44 13.72
N PHE A 123 8.43 30.61 13.96
CA PHE A 123 7.29 30.51 13.05
C PHE A 123 6.40 31.75 13.10
N ASP A 124 6.13 32.29 14.29
CA ASP A 124 5.35 33.52 14.44
C ASP A 124 6.12 34.75 13.91
N GLU A 125 7.46 34.79 14.04
CA GLU A 125 8.31 35.80 13.40
C GLU A 125 8.31 35.68 11.87
N ILE A 126 8.48 34.49 11.31
CA ILE A 126 8.40 34.26 9.86
C ILE A 126 7.00 34.62 9.36
N LYS A 127 5.94 34.26 10.10
CA LYS A 127 4.56 34.58 9.74
C LYS A 127 4.29 36.09 9.82
N ALA A 128 4.84 36.78 10.80
CA ALA A 128 4.76 38.23 10.91
C ALA A 128 5.55 38.94 9.80
N GLN A 129 6.72 38.42 9.44
CA GLN A 129 7.50 38.94 8.32
C GLN A 129 6.79 38.67 6.98
N LEU A 130 6.21 37.49 6.78
CA LEU A 130 5.44 37.14 5.59
C LEU A 130 4.14 37.94 5.49
N SER A 131 3.43 38.20 6.60
CA SER A 131 2.23 39.04 6.58
C SER A 131 2.58 40.49 6.30
N GLN A 132 3.70 40.98 6.82
CA GLN A 132 4.20 42.32 6.53
C GLN A 132 4.62 42.45 5.06
N ILE A 133 5.36 41.47 4.51
CA ILE A 133 5.72 41.44 3.08
C ILE A 133 4.49 41.32 2.19
N SER A 134 3.54 40.44 2.53
CA SER A 134 2.27 40.26 1.81
C SER A 134 1.45 41.55 1.76
N GLN A 135 1.43 42.32 2.86
CA GLN A 135 0.77 43.63 2.92
C GLN A 135 1.42 44.69 2.02
N TYR A 136 2.73 44.58 1.75
CA TYR A 136 3.42 45.44 0.78
C TYR A 136 3.29 44.95 -0.66
N PHE A 137 2.97 43.67 -0.87
CA PHE A 137 2.84 43.03 -2.16
C PHE A 137 1.40 42.79 -2.63
N THR A 138 0.37 43.22 -1.89
CA THR A 138 -0.98 43.32 -2.44
C THR A 138 -1.05 44.59 -3.30
N PRO A 139 -1.01 44.47 -4.64
CA PRO A 139 -1.28 45.63 -5.44
C PRO A 139 -2.77 45.96 -5.26
N LYS A 140 -3.06 47.25 -5.12
CA LYS A 140 -4.42 47.78 -5.13
C LYS A 140 -4.95 47.65 -6.56
N ILE A 141 -5.32 46.44 -6.97
CA ILE A 141 -5.95 46.17 -8.27
C ILE A 141 -7.45 46.09 -8.01
N GLU A 142 -8.15 47.06 -8.58
CA GLU A 142 -9.61 47.08 -8.65
C GLU A 142 -10.10 45.83 -9.40
N ALA A 143 -11.22 45.31 -8.91
CA ALA A 143 -11.86 44.08 -9.38
C ALA A 143 -12.11 44.09 -10.89
N ASP A 144 -11.41 43.21 -11.61
CA ASP A 144 -11.85 42.42 -12.77
C ASP A 144 -10.60 41.80 -13.45
N GLU A 145 -10.13 40.63 -12.97
CA GLU A 145 -9.36 39.64 -13.76
C GLU A 145 -9.19 38.33 -12.96
N PRO A 146 -9.14 37.15 -13.64
CA PRO A 146 -9.45 35.84 -13.05
C PRO A 146 -8.34 35.28 -12.16
N GLU A 147 -8.77 34.47 -11.19
CA GLU A 147 -7.94 33.82 -10.17
C GLU A 147 -6.80 32.96 -10.75
N ASN A 148 -5.59 33.25 -10.27
CA ASN A 148 -4.34 32.47 -10.34
C ASN A 148 -3.73 32.20 -11.74
N PRO A 149 -2.77 33.02 -12.21
CA PRO A 149 -2.18 32.91 -13.54
C PRO A 149 -1.02 31.89 -13.69
N TYR A 150 -0.76 31.02 -12.70
CA TYR A 150 0.37 30.07 -12.77
C TYR A 150 -0.04 28.61 -12.49
N PRO A 151 0.45 27.64 -13.30
CA PRO A 151 0.23 26.23 -13.06
C PRO A 151 0.78 25.85 -11.69
N SER A 152 -0.07 25.23 -10.86
CA SER A 152 0.27 24.86 -9.48
C SER A 152 -0.02 23.37 -9.26
N SER A 153 0.74 22.73 -8.38
CA SER A 153 0.62 21.29 -8.11
C SER A 153 0.70 21.02 -6.61
N GLU A 154 -0.20 20.21 -6.08
CA GLU A 154 -0.15 19.69 -4.70
C GLU A 154 0.90 18.57 -4.55
N VAL A 155 1.21 17.88 -5.65
CA VAL A 155 2.13 16.72 -5.70
C VAL A 155 3.47 17.03 -6.36
N GLY A 156 3.74 18.29 -6.72
CA GLY A 156 5.02 18.74 -7.27
C GLY A 156 5.24 18.38 -8.74
N ILE A 157 4.17 18.25 -9.52
CA ILE A 157 4.22 18.03 -10.97
C ILE A 157 4.61 19.32 -11.70
N ASP A 158 5.52 19.18 -12.66
CA ASP A 158 5.86 20.23 -13.62
C ASP A 158 4.98 20.13 -14.86
N TYR A 159 4.14 21.14 -15.09
CA TYR A 159 3.23 21.23 -16.23
C TYR A 159 3.83 21.94 -17.44
N THR A 160 5.08 22.43 -17.36
CA THR A 160 5.69 23.28 -18.41
C THR A 160 5.59 22.66 -19.79
N GLU A 161 5.88 21.36 -19.93
CA GLU A 161 5.84 20.69 -21.23
C GLU A 161 4.42 20.59 -21.80
N LEU A 162 3.42 20.31 -20.96
CA LEU A 162 2.02 20.35 -21.38
C LEU A 162 1.63 21.73 -21.89
N LEU A 163 2.04 22.79 -21.20
CA LEU A 163 1.75 24.16 -21.62
C LEU A 163 2.42 24.51 -22.95
N ASN A 164 3.66 24.05 -23.18
CA ASN A 164 4.35 24.23 -24.46
C ASN A 164 3.61 23.53 -25.61
N LEU A 165 3.16 22.29 -25.41
CA LEU A 165 2.40 21.53 -26.40
C LEU A 165 1.06 22.20 -26.73
N LEU A 166 0.32 22.64 -25.72
CA LEU A 166 -0.95 23.36 -25.88
C LEU A 166 -0.74 24.70 -26.60
N ALA A 167 0.31 25.46 -26.24
CA ALA A 167 0.66 26.72 -26.89
C ALA A 167 1.04 26.54 -28.37
N ALA A 168 1.68 25.42 -28.70
CA ALA A 168 2.05 25.07 -30.07
C ALA A 168 0.87 24.53 -30.89
N GLY A 169 -0.28 24.24 -30.27
CA GLY A 169 -1.41 23.60 -30.93
C GLY A 169 -1.19 22.11 -31.23
N GLU A 170 -0.24 21.47 -30.54
CA GLU A 170 0.06 20.04 -30.66
C GLU A 170 -0.93 19.21 -29.81
N TRP A 171 -2.23 19.31 -30.14
CA TRP A 171 -3.33 18.82 -29.31
C TRP A 171 -3.28 17.33 -28.99
N GLN A 172 -2.84 16.50 -29.95
CA GLN A 172 -2.68 15.07 -29.74
C GLN A 172 -1.60 14.75 -28.70
N GLN A 173 -0.44 15.39 -28.82
CA GLN A 173 0.67 15.20 -27.88
C GLN A 173 0.30 15.77 -26.49
N ALA A 174 -0.43 16.88 -26.45
CA ALA A 174 -0.96 17.45 -25.22
C ALA A 174 -1.96 16.51 -24.52
N ASP A 175 -2.80 15.80 -25.26
CA ASP A 175 -3.72 14.80 -24.73
C ASP A 175 -2.98 13.58 -24.14
N GLU A 176 -1.99 13.06 -24.86
CA GLU A 176 -1.12 11.97 -24.38
C GLU A 176 -0.35 12.38 -23.12
N MET A 177 0.20 13.60 -23.11
CA MET A 177 0.87 14.18 -21.94
C MET A 177 -0.10 14.33 -20.77
N THR A 178 -1.31 14.83 -21.01
CA THR A 178 -2.35 14.95 -19.98
C THR A 178 -2.63 13.60 -19.33
N ARG A 179 -2.77 12.53 -20.12
CA ARG A 179 -2.95 11.16 -19.60
C ARG A 179 -1.77 10.73 -18.72
N SER A 180 -0.54 10.98 -19.15
CA SER A 180 0.68 10.67 -18.38
C SER A 180 0.74 11.44 -17.05
N LEU A 181 0.40 12.73 -17.08
CA LEU A 181 0.39 13.59 -15.90
C LEU A 181 -0.70 13.17 -14.91
N MET A 182 -1.90 12.81 -15.39
CA MET A 182 -2.95 12.26 -14.53
C MET A 182 -2.52 10.95 -13.85
N LEU A 183 -1.85 10.05 -14.57
CA LEU A 183 -1.30 8.83 -13.95
C LEU A 183 -0.20 9.13 -12.93
N THR A 184 0.57 10.19 -13.15
CA THR A 184 1.61 10.65 -12.23
C THR A 184 1.00 11.24 -10.96
N ALA A 185 0.01 12.11 -11.11
CA ALA A 185 -0.69 12.76 -10.00
C ALA A 185 -1.43 11.77 -9.09
N GLY A 186 -1.97 10.69 -9.68
CA GLY A 186 -2.63 9.63 -8.94
C GLY A 186 -1.70 8.57 -8.35
N ASP A 187 -0.37 8.62 -8.56
CA ASP A 187 0.59 7.54 -8.23
C ASP A 187 0.24 6.18 -8.89
N ARG A 188 -0.12 6.23 -10.19
CA ARG A 188 -0.66 5.10 -10.97
C ARG A 188 0.12 4.77 -12.24
N GLN A 189 1.31 5.36 -12.41
CA GLN A 189 2.18 5.11 -13.58
C GLN A 189 2.44 3.62 -13.82
N GLY A 190 2.72 2.84 -12.76
CA GLY A 190 2.99 1.41 -12.88
C GLY A 190 1.79 0.55 -13.28
N LYS A 191 0.56 1.07 -13.14
CA LYS A 191 -0.68 0.40 -13.54
C LYS A 191 -1.14 0.84 -14.93
N GLY A 192 -0.83 2.07 -15.30
CA GLY A 192 -1.18 2.66 -16.60
C GLY A 192 -2.67 3.02 -16.71
N TYR A 193 -3.40 3.06 -15.59
CA TYR A 193 -4.79 3.49 -15.53
C TYR A 193 -5.22 3.96 -14.13
N LEU A 194 -6.19 4.87 -14.10
CA LEU A 194 -6.93 5.33 -12.92
C LEU A 194 -8.22 4.52 -12.75
N ASN A 195 -8.67 4.32 -11.52
CA ASN A 195 -10.02 3.87 -11.17
C ASN A 195 -10.81 5.01 -10.49
N CYS A 196 -12.08 4.78 -10.13
CA CYS A 196 -12.89 5.81 -9.47
C CYS A 196 -12.36 6.23 -8.09
N GLU A 197 -11.78 5.31 -7.33
CA GLU A 197 -11.19 5.58 -6.00
C GLU A 197 -9.95 6.49 -6.13
N ASP A 198 -9.11 6.25 -7.14
CA ASP A 198 -7.96 7.11 -7.48
C ASP A 198 -8.44 8.54 -7.81
N LEU A 199 -9.60 8.68 -8.47
CA LEU A 199 -10.20 9.99 -8.83
C LEU A 199 -10.86 10.69 -7.64
N GLU A 200 -11.44 9.94 -6.69
CA GLU A 200 -12.03 10.49 -5.46
C GLU A 200 -10.99 11.23 -4.62
N TYR A 201 -9.79 10.66 -4.50
CA TYR A 201 -8.66 11.23 -3.76
C TYR A 201 -7.67 12.02 -4.63
N PHE A 202 -8.00 12.27 -5.90
CA PHE A 202 -7.11 12.95 -6.83
C PHE A 202 -6.83 14.39 -6.37
N PRO A 203 -5.57 14.88 -6.44
CA PRO A 203 -5.21 16.22 -5.99
C PRO A 203 -6.00 17.31 -6.70
N SER A 204 -6.71 18.15 -5.94
CA SER A 204 -7.66 19.13 -6.49
C SER A 204 -6.95 20.21 -7.31
N MET A 205 -5.80 20.70 -6.83
CA MET A 205 -4.98 21.69 -7.52
C MET A 205 -4.49 21.18 -8.88
N ASP A 206 -4.02 19.95 -8.94
CA ASP A 206 -3.49 19.34 -10.18
C ASP A 206 -4.60 19.15 -11.21
N LEU A 207 -5.78 18.70 -10.79
CA LEU A 207 -6.95 18.59 -11.66
C LEU A 207 -7.40 19.97 -12.18
N GLY A 208 -7.39 20.98 -11.30
CA GLY A 208 -7.69 22.36 -11.65
C GLY A 208 -6.67 22.96 -12.64
N THR A 209 -5.38 22.70 -12.45
CA THR A 209 -4.31 23.18 -13.35
C THR A 209 -4.41 22.56 -14.73
N LEU A 210 -4.68 21.25 -14.83
CA LEU A 210 -4.92 20.57 -16.10
C LEU A 210 -6.11 21.19 -16.84
N ASP A 211 -7.24 21.35 -16.15
CA ASP A 211 -8.46 21.92 -16.74
C ASP A 211 -8.27 23.39 -17.17
N TRP A 212 -7.63 24.21 -16.33
CA TRP A 212 -7.27 25.59 -16.67
C TRP A 212 -6.40 25.65 -17.93
N ALA A 213 -5.38 24.80 -18.04
CA ALA A 213 -4.49 24.77 -19.20
C ALA A 213 -5.27 24.48 -20.48
N TRP A 214 -6.10 23.44 -20.48
CA TRP A 214 -6.95 23.11 -21.63
C TRP A 214 -7.88 24.26 -22.01
N GLN A 215 -8.53 24.90 -21.04
CA GLN A 215 -9.42 26.03 -21.31
C GLN A 215 -8.67 27.25 -21.86
N ALA A 216 -7.52 27.61 -21.27
CA ALA A 216 -6.75 28.80 -21.64
C ALA A 216 -6.29 28.76 -23.10
N TYR A 217 -5.73 27.62 -23.53
CA TYR A 217 -5.17 27.50 -24.88
C TYR A 217 -6.20 27.14 -25.94
N SER A 218 -7.36 26.58 -25.56
CA SER A 218 -8.45 26.24 -26.50
C SER A 218 -9.52 27.33 -26.63
N HIS A 219 -9.31 28.51 -26.04
CA HIS A 219 -10.32 29.57 -25.96
C HIS A 219 -11.63 29.10 -25.29
N GLY A 220 -11.51 28.29 -24.24
CA GLY A 220 -12.63 27.76 -23.46
C GLY A 220 -13.41 26.64 -24.15
N ARG A 221 -12.92 26.08 -25.26
CA ARG A 221 -13.60 24.99 -25.97
C ARG A 221 -13.36 23.62 -25.35
N PHE A 222 -12.19 23.38 -24.78
CA PHE A 222 -11.75 22.10 -24.24
C PHE A 222 -11.49 22.20 -22.75
N GLY A 223 -11.56 21.07 -22.05
CA GLY A 223 -11.41 20.98 -20.60
C GLY A 223 -12.46 20.07 -19.95
N LEU A 224 -12.16 19.61 -18.74
CA LEU A 224 -13.02 18.74 -17.96
C LEU A 224 -14.25 19.48 -17.43
N ARG A 225 -14.15 20.78 -17.15
CA ARG A 225 -15.32 21.62 -16.81
C ARG A 225 -16.26 21.77 -18.00
N VAL A 226 -15.73 21.88 -19.22
CA VAL A 226 -16.57 21.91 -20.44
C VAL A 226 -17.27 20.55 -20.62
N GLN A 227 -16.54 19.45 -20.43
CA GLN A 227 -17.15 18.10 -20.43
C GLN A 227 -18.22 17.96 -19.35
N ARG A 228 -18.01 18.51 -18.15
CA ARG A 228 -19.03 18.53 -17.08
C ARG A 228 -20.32 19.23 -17.52
N THR A 229 -20.21 20.40 -18.15
CA THR A 229 -21.38 21.13 -18.66
C THR A 229 -22.14 20.27 -19.67
N VAL A 230 -21.44 19.68 -20.64
CA VAL A 230 -22.06 18.80 -21.63
C VAL A 230 -22.72 17.58 -20.98
N TRP A 231 -22.05 16.96 -20.00
CA TRP A 231 -22.57 15.82 -19.23
C TRP A 231 -23.89 16.14 -18.51
N GLN A 232 -23.96 17.32 -17.89
CA GLN A 232 -25.16 17.79 -17.21
C GLN A 232 -26.30 18.08 -18.19
N GLU A 233 -26.00 18.71 -19.33
CA GLU A 233 -26.98 19.02 -20.38
C GLU A 233 -27.65 17.77 -20.96
N VAL A 234 -26.90 16.67 -21.09
CA VAL A 234 -27.42 15.39 -21.60
C VAL A 234 -27.98 14.49 -20.50
N GLY A 235 -28.06 14.96 -19.26
CA GLY A 235 -28.64 14.22 -18.14
C GLY A 235 -27.84 12.98 -17.70
N GLY A 236 -26.53 12.95 -17.95
CA GLY A 236 -25.66 11.83 -17.62
C GLY A 236 -25.76 10.63 -18.56
N ASP A 237 -26.41 10.77 -19.73
CA ASP A 237 -26.37 9.73 -20.77
C ASP A 237 -25.02 9.76 -21.50
N TYR A 238 -24.17 8.76 -21.23
CA TYR A 238 -22.84 8.67 -21.83
C TYR A 238 -22.84 8.51 -23.35
N THR A 239 -23.88 7.89 -23.91
CA THR A 239 -23.98 7.72 -25.37
C THR A 239 -24.24 9.06 -26.03
N VAL A 240 -25.22 9.81 -25.52
CA VAL A 240 -25.56 11.16 -26.00
C VAL A 240 -24.42 12.15 -25.72
N PHE A 241 -23.75 12.02 -24.58
CA PHE A 241 -22.54 12.79 -24.27
C PHE A 241 -21.49 12.60 -25.36
N CYS A 242 -21.19 11.35 -25.71
CA CYS A 242 -20.16 11.04 -26.69
C CYS A 242 -20.54 11.49 -28.11
N ASP A 243 -21.82 11.46 -28.48
CA ASP A 243 -22.30 12.09 -29.72
C ASP A 243 -22.06 13.61 -29.68
N ARG A 244 -22.29 14.26 -28.54
CA ARG A 244 -22.19 15.71 -28.37
C ARG A 244 -20.76 16.23 -28.39
N VAL A 245 -19.83 15.50 -27.77
CA VAL A 245 -18.40 15.85 -27.77
C VAL A 245 -17.67 15.33 -28.99
N GLY A 246 -18.32 14.58 -29.90
CA GLY A 246 -17.70 14.11 -31.16
C GLY A 246 -16.83 12.86 -31.00
N TRP A 247 -17.15 11.99 -30.04
CA TRP A 247 -16.46 10.73 -29.77
C TRP A 247 -17.09 9.52 -30.47
N ARG A 248 -18.16 9.75 -31.22
CA ARG A 248 -18.86 8.76 -32.05
C ARG A 248 -19.10 9.31 -33.44
N ASP A 249 -18.91 8.47 -34.45
CA ASP A 249 -19.43 8.70 -35.79
C ASP A 249 -20.64 7.79 -36.02
N ARG A 250 -21.83 8.40 -36.07
CA ARG A 250 -23.12 7.73 -36.11
C ARG A 250 -23.27 6.79 -34.91
N ASP A 251 -23.25 5.48 -35.14
CA ASP A 251 -23.41 4.48 -34.09
C ASP A 251 -22.08 3.89 -33.60
N ASN A 252 -20.96 4.24 -34.23
CA ASN A 252 -19.65 3.68 -33.94
C ASN A 252 -18.82 4.61 -33.06
N TRP A 253 -18.15 4.03 -32.07
CA TRP A 253 -17.19 4.72 -31.22
C TRP A 253 -15.89 4.90 -31.97
N LEU A 254 -15.32 6.10 -31.91
CA LEU A 254 -14.04 6.37 -32.55
C LEU A 254 -12.92 5.65 -31.81
N TYR A 255 -11.96 5.14 -32.58
CA TYR A 255 -10.64 4.80 -32.06
C TYR A 255 -9.82 6.08 -31.83
N TYR A 256 -8.82 6.01 -30.95
CA TYR A 256 -8.01 7.19 -30.59
C TYR A 256 -7.30 7.81 -31.79
N ASP A 257 -6.90 7.00 -32.76
CA ASP A 257 -6.29 7.42 -34.02
C ASP A 257 -7.28 8.01 -35.03
N GLU A 258 -8.58 7.94 -34.76
CA GLU A 258 -9.66 8.53 -35.57
C GLU A 258 -10.18 9.86 -34.98
N VAL A 259 -9.68 10.26 -33.81
CA VAL A 259 -10.07 11.48 -33.10
C VAL A 259 -9.58 12.74 -33.85
N ASP A 260 -10.40 13.79 -33.86
CA ASP A 260 -10.05 15.09 -34.44
C ASP A 260 -9.28 15.95 -33.43
N PHE A 261 -7.95 15.98 -33.57
CA PHE A 261 -7.06 16.81 -32.75
C PHE A 261 -6.91 18.24 -33.31
N SER A 262 -8.03 18.89 -33.63
CA SER A 262 -8.07 20.27 -34.09
C SER A 262 -8.97 21.14 -33.22
N LEU A 263 -8.78 22.45 -33.31
CA LEU A 263 -9.66 23.41 -32.63
C LEU A 263 -11.07 23.44 -33.22
N GLU A 264 -11.33 22.82 -34.38
CA GLU A 264 -12.66 22.77 -34.97
C GLU A 264 -13.58 21.75 -34.28
N ALA A 265 -13.00 20.78 -33.56
CA ALA A 265 -13.72 19.74 -32.85
C ALA A 265 -14.72 20.27 -31.81
N PRO A 266 -15.83 19.57 -31.52
CA PRO A 266 -16.90 20.07 -30.65
C PRO A 266 -16.42 20.48 -29.24
N PRO A 267 -17.14 21.38 -28.55
CA PRO A 267 -16.83 21.69 -27.16
C PRO A 267 -16.78 20.43 -26.28
N GLY A 268 -15.76 20.34 -25.42
CA GLY A 268 -15.53 19.17 -24.56
C GLY A 268 -14.87 17.96 -25.25
N HIS A 269 -14.50 18.06 -26.54
CA HIS A 269 -13.86 16.96 -27.27
C HIS A 269 -12.56 16.46 -26.61
N LEU A 270 -11.75 17.39 -26.08
CA LEU A 270 -10.50 17.11 -25.38
C LEU A 270 -10.54 17.65 -23.94
N PRO A 271 -9.75 17.09 -23.01
CA PRO A 271 -8.91 15.89 -23.16
C PRO A 271 -9.70 14.57 -23.09
N ILE A 272 -9.19 13.52 -23.73
CA ILE A 272 -9.72 12.15 -23.76
C ILE A 272 -9.01 11.30 -22.70
N PHE A 273 -9.28 11.64 -21.44
CA PHE A 273 -8.63 10.95 -20.31
C PHE A 273 -9.32 9.62 -19.93
N ALA A 274 -10.65 9.54 -20.10
CA ALA A 274 -11.45 8.41 -19.61
C ALA A 274 -11.29 7.11 -20.44
N TRP A 275 -10.71 7.20 -21.64
CA TRP A 275 -10.53 6.05 -22.53
C TRP A 275 -9.29 5.25 -22.15
N GLN A 276 -9.41 3.93 -22.11
CA GLN A 276 -8.29 3.03 -21.84
C GLN A 276 -7.99 2.18 -23.08
N GLN A 277 -6.90 2.52 -23.76
CA GLN A 277 -6.23 1.76 -24.83
C GLN A 277 -6.87 1.78 -26.22
N ARG A 278 -8.18 1.53 -26.43
CA ARG A 278 -8.71 1.32 -27.80
C ARG A 278 -10.13 1.80 -28.14
N ALA A 279 -10.83 2.58 -27.32
CA ALA A 279 -12.09 3.29 -27.64
C ALA A 279 -12.72 3.82 -26.33
N CYS A 280 -13.92 4.43 -26.40
CA CYS A 280 -14.79 4.75 -25.27
C CYS A 280 -15.20 3.57 -24.36
N TYR A 281 -14.66 2.36 -24.57
CA TYR A 281 -14.90 1.22 -23.69
C TYR A 281 -13.82 1.23 -22.61
N GLY A 282 -14.22 1.33 -21.34
CA GLY A 282 -13.30 1.28 -20.19
C GLY A 282 -12.48 -0.01 -20.13
N LYS A 283 -11.56 -0.12 -19.17
CA LYS A 283 -10.73 -1.32 -18.95
C LYS A 283 -10.86 -1.77 -17.51
N GLY A 284 -11.10 -3.07 -17.31
CA GLY A 284 -11.30 -3.67 -15.98
C GLY A 284 -12.77 -3.65 -15.56
N GLU A 285 -13.03 -3.38 -14.28
CA GLU A 285 -14.37 -3.37 -13.66
C GLU A 285 -15.10 -2.03 -13.80
N VAL A 286 -14.44 -0.99 -14.34
CA VAL A 286 -14.96 0.39 -14.42
C VAL A 286 -15.07 0.84 -15.87
N THR A 287 -16.20 1.42 -16.21
CA THR A 287 -16.52 1.98 -17.53
C THR A 287 -15.91 3.37 -17.73
N ALA A 288 -15.73 3.79 -18.98
CA ALA A 288 -15.28 5.15 -19.28
C ALA A 288 -16.29 6.21 -18.81
N ALA A 289 -17.58 5.86 -18.77
CA ALA A 289 -18.63 6.70 -18.21
C ALA A 289 -18.42 6.97 -16.71
N GLU A 290 -18.19 5.92 -15.92
CA GLU A 290 -17.96 6.03 -14.48
C GLU A 290 -16.68 6.83 -14.18
N LEU A 291 -15.61 6.64 -14.96
CA LEU A 291 -14.37 7.42 -14.82
C LEU A 291 -14.59 8.90 -15.16
N LEU A 292 -15.32 9.18 -16.24
CA LEU A 292 -15.67 10.53 -16.64
C LEU A 292 -16.47 11.21 -15.51
N GLU A 293 -17.53 10.56 -15.05
CA GLU A 293 -18.40 11.06 -13.98
C GLU A 293 -17.61 11.32 -12.69
N ALA A 294 -16.74 10.39 -12.29
CA ALA A 294 -15.90 10.55 -11.10
C ALA A 294 -14.96 11.76 -11.20
N ALA A 295 -14.34 12.01 -12.35
CA ALA A 295 -13.45 13.15 -12.52
C ALA A 295 -14.21 14.48 -12.56
N ILE A 296 -15.30 14.56 -13.34
CA ILE A 296 -16.05 15.83 -13.48
C ILE A 296 -16.79 16.20 -12.19
N ALA A 297 -17.17 15.22 -11.35
CA ALA A 297 -17.76 15.46 -10.04
C ALA A 297 -16.81 16.19 -9.07
N ARG A 298 -15.50 16.16 -9.31
CA ARG A 298 -14.51 16.87 -8.49
C ARG A 298 -14.56 18.39 -8.66
N PHE A 299 -15.26 18.89 -9.69
CA PHE A 299 -15.45 20.34 -9.92
C PHE A 299 -16.74 20.89 -9.32
N ASN A 300 -17.44 20.15 -8.45
CA ASN A 300 -18.63 20.66 -7.77
C ASN A 300 -18.26 21.82 -6.83
N ASP A 301 -18.95 22.95 -7.02
CA ASP A 301 -18.86 24.17 -6.20
C ASP A 301 -19.39 23.96 -4.78
#